data_AF-A0A5C7L1S8-F1
#
_entry.id   AF-A0A5C7L1S8-F1
#
_cell.length_a   1.000
_cell.length_b   1.000
_cell.length_c   1.000
_cell.angle_alpha   90.00
_cell.angle_beta   90.00
_cell.angle_gamma   90.00
#
_symmetry.space_group_name_H-M   'P 1'
#
loop_
_entity.id
_entity.type
_entity.pdbx_description
1 polymer ?
#
loop_
_entity_poly.entity_id
_entity_poly.type
_entity_poly.pdbx_seq_one_letter_code
_entity_poly.pdbx_strand_id
1 'polypeptide(L)' 'IGGTAFTPIINAPEVAILGVSKSETKPVWDGTQFQPRLMLPLSLSYDHRVIDGAAAARFTSYLGQLLADLRRAML' A
#
# COMPACT_ATOMS: atom_id res chain seq x y z
N ILE A 1 -17.06 -0.35 8.39
CA ILE A 1 -16.88 -0.68 6.96
C ILE A 1 -15.65 -1.60 6.88
N GLY A 2 -15.80 -2.82 6.34
CA GLY A 2 -14.75 -3.86 6.31
C GLY A 2 -14.17 -4.07 4.90
N GLY A 3 -13.35 -5.10 4.73
CA GLY A 3 -12.73 -5.47 3.45
C GLY A 3 -11.22 -5.65 3.57
N THR A 4 -10.66 -6.57 2.78
CA THR A 4 -9.22 -6.90 2.77
C THR A 4 -8.49 -6.20 1.61
N ALA A 5 -9.18 -5.96 0.50
CA ALA A 5 -8.71 -5.18 -0.65
C ALA A 5 -9.92 -4.80 -1.52
N PHE A 6 -9.75 -3.80 -2.37
CA PHE A 6 -10.69 -3.45 -3.44
C PHE A 6 -9.96 -2.78 -4.59
N THR A 7 -10.62 -2.59 -5.74
CA THR A 7 -10.06 -1.92 -6.92
C THR A 7 -10.72 -0.55 -7.07
N PRO A 8 -10.15 0.53 -6.50
CA PRO A 8 -10.71 1.88 -6.64
C PRO A 8 -10.69 2.33 -8.11
N ILE A 9 -11.67 3.14 -8.51
CA ILE A 9 -11.70 3.77 -9.83
C ILE A 9 -10.94 5.09 -9.75
N ILE A 10 -10.04 5.34 -10.70
CA ILE A 10 -9.24 6.56 -10.78
C ILE A 10 -10.17 7.75 -11.03
N ASN A 11 -9.98 8.85 -10.28
CA ASN A 11 -10.70 10.09 -10.48
C ASN A 11 -10.01 10.95 -11.56
N ALA A 12 -10.31 10.71 -12.83
CA ALA A 12 -9.73 11.48 -13.93
C ALA A 12 -9.99 13.00 -13.75
N PRO A 13 -9.01 13.88 -14.03
CA PRO A 13 -7.78 13.66 -14.80
C PRO A 13 -6.57 13.16 -13.99
N GLU A 14 -6.75 12.73 -12.74
CA GLU A 14 -5.68 12.07 -11.99
C GLU A 14 -5.26 10.76 -12.68
N VAL A 15 -4.03 10.31 -12.42
CA VAL A 15 -3.44 9.14 -13.08
C VAL A 15 -3.30 7.93 -12.14
N ALA A 16 -3.63 8.10 -10.86
CA ALA A 16 -3.61 7.04 -9.86
C ALA A 16 -4.51 7.40 -8.66
N ILE A 17 -4.99 6.39 -7.95
CA ILE A 17 -5.76 6.54 -6.70
C ILE A 17 -5.36 5.44 -5.71
N LEU A 18 -5.30 5.78 -4.42
CA LEU A 18 -4.96 4.85 -3.34
C LEU A 18 -6.20 4.49 -2.53
N GLY A 19 -6.59 3.23 -2.59
CA GLY A 19 -7.58 2.62 -1.71
C GLY A 19 -6.93 2.13 -0.41
N VAL A 20 -7.55 2.47 0.72
CA VAL A 20 -7.12 2.02 2.05
C VAL A 20 -8.23 1.19 2.66
N SER A 21 -7.91 -0.04 3.07
CA SER A 21 -8.86 -0.95 3.72
C SER A 21 -8.64 -1.01 5.22
N LYS A 22 -9.55 -1.70 5.94
CA LYS A 22 -9.45 -1.84 7.39
C LYS A 22 -8.13 -2.55 7.75
N SER A 23 -7.37 -1.96 8.67
CA SER A 23 -6.19 -2.60 9.24
C SER A 23 -6.57 -3.80 10.10
N GLU A 24 -5.76 -4.85 10.07
CA GLU A 24 -5.96 -6.05 10.86
C GLU A 24 -4.63 -6.61 11.35
N THR A 25 -4.64 -7.25 12.52
CA THR A 25 -3.44 -7.91 13.06
C THR A 25 -3.22 -9.23 12.33
N LYS A 26 -2.08 -9.36 11.64
CA LYS A 26 -1.68 -10.59 10.93
C LYS A 26 -0.37 -11.14 11.49
N PRO A 27 -0.16 -12.47 11.45
CA PRO A 27 1.16 -13.05 11.69
C PRO A 27 2.08 -12.69 10.51
N VAL A 28 3.23 -12.09 10.81
CA VAL A 28 4.29 -11.80 9.84
C VAL A 28 5.56 -12.51 10.29
N TRP A 29 6.19 -13.23 9.37
CA TRP A 29 7.45 -13.90 9.63
C TRP A 29 8.59 -12.87 9.73
N ASP A 30 9.35 -12.89 10.82
CA ASP A 30 10.49 -12.01 11.03
C ASP A 30 11.84 -12.62 10.61
N GLY A 31 11.83 -13.86 10.14
CA GLY A 31 13.03 -14.66 9.84
C GLY A 31 13.18 -15.88 10.74
N THR A 32 12.61 -15.87 11.96
CA THR A 32 12.74 -16.96 12.94
C THR A 32 11.43 -17.36 13.58
N GLN A 33 10.48 -16.45 13.75
CA GLN A 33 9.16 -16.72 14.31
C GLN A 33 8.08 -15.80 13.70
N PHE A 34 6.81 -16.18 13.90
CA PHE A 34 5.69 -15.31 13.53
C PHE A 34 5.45 -14.25 14.60
N GLN A 35 5.42 -12.99 14.18
CA GLN A 35 5.11 -11.85 15.04
C GLN A 35 3.73 -11.28 14.68
N PRO A 36 2.88 -10.94 15.66
CA PRO A 36 1.65 -10.20 15.39
C PRO A 36 2.00 -8.77 14.96
N ARG A 37 1.59 -8.38 13.76
CA ARG A 37 1.79 -7.02 13.22
C ARG A 37 0.46 -6.44 12.76
N LEU A 38 0.25 -5.16 13.05
CA LEU A 38 -0.86 -4.41 12.49
C LEU A 38 -0.56 -4.14 11.01
N MET A 39 -1.31 -4.78 10.11
CA MET A 39 -1.12 -4.66 8.68
C MET A 39 -2.21 -3.78 8.08
N LEU A 40 -1.82 -2.81 7.25
CA LEU A 40 -2.72 -1.93 6.50
C LEU A 40 -2.75 -2.36 5.03
N PRO A 41 -3.85 -2.93 4.52
CA PRO A 41 -3.94 -3.26 3.10
C PRO A 41 -4.08 -2.00 2.24
N LEU A 42 -3.24 -1.91 1.21
CA LEU A 42 -3.19 -0.81 0.25
C LEU A 42 -3.53 -1.32 -1.15
N SER A 43 -4.43 -0.62 -1.83
CA SER A 43 -4.83 -0.90 -3.21
C SER A 43 -4.50 0.29 -4.09
N LEU A 44 -3.53 0.16 -4.99
CA LEU A 44 -3.21 1.21 -5.95
C LEU A 44 -3.83 0.89 -7.31
N SER A 45 -4.79 1.71 -7.74
CA SER A 45 -5.23 1.75 -9.14
C SER A 45 -4.51 2.87 -9.87
N TYR A 46 -4.07 2.61 -11.10
CA TYR A 46 -3.27 3.55 -11.88
C TYR A 46 -3.52 3.39 -13.37
N ASP A 47 -3.34 4.48 -14.12
CA ASP A 47 -3.49 4.50 -15.56
C ASP A 47 -2.21 3.98 -16.22
N HIS A 48 -2.27 2.77 -16.77
CA HIS A 48 -1.15 2.11 -17.44
C HIS A 48 -0.63 2.85 -18.69
N ARG A 49 -1.38 3.81 -19.22
CA ARG A 49 -0.91 4.68 -20.31
C ARG A 49 0.13 5.69 -19.83
N VAL A 50 0.14 5.99 -18.52
CA VAL A 50 1.02 6.98 -17.88
C VAL A 50 2.03 6.32 -16.94
N ILE A 51 1.62 5.28 -16.21
CA ILE A 51 2.42 4.63 -15.16
C ILE A 51 2.62 3.15 -15.50
N ASP A 52 3.87 2.72 -15.63
CA ASP A 52 4.18 1.29 -15.78
C ASP A 52 4.08 0.51 -14.46
N GLY A 53 3.99 -0.81 -14.55
CA GLY A 53 3.84 -1.67 -13.37
C GLY A 53 5.03 -1.60 -12.39
N ALA A 54 6.25 -1.34 -12.88
CA ALA A 54 7.43 -1.23 -12.04
C ALA A 54 7.40 0.07 -11.22
N ALA A 55 6.96 1.18 -11.80
CA ALA A 55 6.74 2.44 -11.11
C ALA A 55 5.64 2.32 -10.05
N ALA A 56 4.52 1.67 -10.38
CA ALA A 56 3.44 1.41 -9.43
C ALA A 56 3.91 0.55 -8.24
N ALA A 57 4.67 -0.52 -8.49
CA ALA A 57 5.23 -1.37 -7.45
C ALA A 57 6.26 -0.63 -6.58
N ARG A 58 7.12 0.21 -7.18
CA ARG A 58 8.06 1.05 -6.44
C ARG A 58 7.33 2.04 -5.54
N PHE A 59 6.26 2.66 -6.03
CA PHE A 59 5.46 3.60 -5.24
C PHE A 59 4.84 2.94 -4.01
N THR A 60 4.17 1.79 -4.17
CA THR A 60 3.53 1.10 -3.04
C THR A 60 4.55 0.56 -2.04
N SER A 61 5.70 0.07 -2.50
CA SER A 61 6.80 -0.35 -1.64
C SER A 61 7.37 0.83 -0.84
N TYR A 62 7.64 1.95 -1.49
CA TYR A 62 8.14 3.16 -0.84
C TYR A 62 7.15 3.69 0.20
N LEU A 63 5.87 3.80 -0.17
CA LEU A 63 4.81 4.21 0.77
C LEU A 63 4.72 3.26 1.97
N GLY A 64 4.81 1.95 1.74
CA GLY A 64 4.85 0.96 2.81
C GLY A 64 6.03 1.16 3.77
N GLN A 65 7.21 1.53 3.25
CA GLN A 65 8.39 1.85 4.08
C GLN A 65 8.20 3.12 4.89
N LEU A 66 7.61 4.17 4.32
CA LEU A 66 7.30 5.41 5.04
C LEU A 66 6.27 5.17 6.15
N LEU A 67 5.24 4.38 5.89
CA LEU A 67 4.22 4.05 6.89
C LEU A 67 4.77 3.16 8.01
N ALA A 68 5.74 2.30 7.70
CA ALA A 68 6.42 1.49 8.70
C ALA A 68 7.36 2.32 9.61
N ASP A 69 7.92 3.41 9.08
CA ASP A 69 8.78 4.33 9.83
C ASP A 69 8.71 5.76 9.29
N LEU A 70 7.83 6.57 9.90
CA LEU A 70 7.53 7.92 9.41
C LEU A 70 8.72 8.89 9.49
N ARG A 71 9.75 8.59 10.29
CA ARG A 71 10.98 9.40 10.36
C ARG A 71 11.67 9.48 9.00
N ARG A 72 11.49 8.47 8.14
CA ARG A 72 12.01 8.44 6.76
C ARG A 72 11.43 9.53 5.87
N ALA A 73 10.27 10.09 6.20
CA ALA A 73 9.65 11.19 5.45
C ALA A 73 10.26 12.56 5.79
N MET A 74 11.10 12.65 6.82
CA MET A 74 11.73 13.89 7.29
C MET A 74 13.19 14.07 6.83
N LEU A 75 13.70 13.14 6.01
CA LEU A 75 15.04 13.15 5.43
C LEU A 75 14.97 13.63 3.98
#